data_AF-A0A2J8N7Y7-F1
#
_entry.id   AF-A0A2J8N7Y7-F1
#
_cell.length_a   1.000
_cell.length_b   1.000
_cell.length_c   1.000
_cell.angle_alpha   90.00
_cell.angle_beta   90.00
_cell.angle_gamma   90.00
#
_symmetry.space_group_name_H-M   'P 1'
#
loop_
_entity.id
_entity.type
_entity.pdbx_description
1 polymer ?
#
loop_
_entity_poly.entity_id
_entity_poly.type
_entity_poly.pdbx_seq_one_letter_code
_entity_poly.pdbx_strand_id
1 'polypeptide(L)'
;MVIEAYGYGQRTFGENYVQELLEKASNPKILSLCPEIKWHFIGHLQKQNVNKLMAVPNLFMLETVDSVKLADKVNSSWQKKGSPERLKVMVQINTSGEESKHGLPPSETIAIVEHINAKCPNLEFVGLMTIGSFGHD
;
A
#
# COMPACT_ATOMS: atom_id res chain seq x y z
N MET A 1 8.77 -17.31 -10.46
CA MET A 1 9.39 -16.32 -9.57
C MET A 1 8.70 -16.20 -8.21
N VAL A 2 7.41 -15.80 -8.09
CA VAL A 2 6.75 -15.65 -6.75
C VAL A 2 6.80 -16.94 -5.92
N ILE A 3 6.30 -18.06 -6.47
CA ILE A 3 6.27 -19.36 -5.78
C ILE A 3 7.68 -19.84 -5.41
N GLU A 4 8.65 -19.60 -6.28
CA GLU A 4 10.04 -19.98 -6.06
C GLU A 4 10.67 -19.19 -4.90
N ALA A 5 10.56 -17.85 -4.94
CA ALA A 5 11.03 -16.98 -3.85
C ALA A 5 10.31 -17.33 -2.53
N TYR A 6 9.02 -17.64 -2.58
CA TYR A 6 8.26 -18.09 -1.41
C TYR A 6 8.81 -19.41 -0.83
N GLY A 7 9.21 -20.34 -1.71
CA GLY A 7 9.90 -21.59 -1.34
C GLY A 7 11.24 -21.35 -0.62
N TYR A 8 11.90 -20.23 -0.89
CA TYR A 8 13.11 -19.79 -0.18
C TYR A 8 12.85 -18.94 1.08
N GLY A 9 11.60 -18.87 1.54
CA GLY A 9 11.24 -18.18 2.78
C GLY A 9 10.78 -16.73 2.60
N GLN A 10 10.76 -16.18 1.38
CA GLN A 10 10.17 -14.86 1.14
C GLN A 10 8.66 -14.90 1.46
N ARG A 11 8.17 -13.92 2.21
CA ARG A 11 6.74 -13.80 2.53
C ARG A 11 6.13 -12.49 2.08
N THR A 12 6.94 -11.43 2.01
CA THR A 12 6.49 -10.09 1.63
C THR A 12 6.81 -9.81 0.17
N PHE A 13 5.82 -9.37 -0.61
CA PHE A 13 6.00 -9.05 -2.02
C PHE A 13 5.35 -7.71 -2.34
N GLY A 14 6.06 -6.86 -3.07
CA GLY A 14 5.60 -5.53 -3.47
C GLY A 14 5.25 -5.51 -4.96
N GLU A 15 4.14 -4.86 -5.31
CA GLU A 15 3.72 -4.64 -6.70
C GLU A 15 3.35 -3.18 -6.94
N ASN A 16 3.67 -2.67 -8.13
CA ASN A 16 3.43 -1.27 -8.52
C ASN A 16 2.06 -1.05 -9.18
N TYR A 17 1.51 -2.07 -9.85
CA TYR A 17 0.28 -1.95 -10.62
C TYR A 17 -0.84 -2.76 -9.99
N VAL A 18 -1.98 -2.11 -9.72
CA VAL A 18 -3.13 -2.76 -9.03
C VAL A 18 -3.66 -3.95 -9.83
N GLN A 19 -3.65 -3.87 -11.17
CA GLN A 19 -4.08 -4.99 -12.03
C GLN A 19 -3.17 -6.19 -11.88
N GLU A 20 -1.85 -5.98 -11.99
CA GLU A 20 -0.85 -7.05 -11.88
C GLU A 20 -0.89 -7.69 -10.48
N LEU A 21 -1.00 -6.87 -9.44
CA LEU A 21 -1.14 -7.37 -8.08
C LEU A 21 -2.40 -8.24 -7.92
N LEU A 22 -3.55 -7.78 -8.43
CA LEU A 22 -4.80 -8.52 -8.34
C LEU A 22 -4.72 -9.85 -9.11
N GLU A 23 -4.14 -9.85 -10.31
CA GLU A 23 -3.95 -11.05 -11.13
C GLU A 23 -3.07 -12.09 -10.41
N LYS A 24 -1.92 -11.66 -9.85
CA LYS A 24 -1.02 -12.53 -9.09
C LYS A 24 -1.68 -13.04 -7.81
N ALA A 25 -2.28 -12.16 -7.02
CA ALA A 25 -2.91 -12.51 -5.75
C ALA A 25 -4.16 -13.40 -5.92
N SER A 26 -4.84 -13.31 -7.07
CA SER A 26 -6.01 -14.16 -7.39
C SER A 26 -5.64 -15.44 -8.13
N ASN A 27 -4.35 -15.66 -8.45
CA ASN A 27 -3.90 -16.86 -9.14
C ASN A 27 -4.11 -18.09 -8.24
N PRO A 28 -4.86 -19.12 -8.67
CA PRO A 28 -5.15 -20.29 -7.84
C PRO A 28 -3.90 -21.02 -7.32
N LYS A 29 -2.81 -21.03 -8.09
CA LYS A 29 -1.55 -21.65 -7.66
C LYS A 29 -0.88 -20.84 -6.55
N ILE A 30 -0.89 -19.51 -6.65
CA ILE A 30 -0.32 -18.64 -5.61
C ILE A 30 -1.15 -18.75 -4.33
N LEU A 31 -2.49 -18.70 -4.43
CA LEU A 31 -3.38 -18.86 -3.29
C LEU A 31 -3.15 -20.19 -2.56
N SER A 32 -2.97 -21.30 -3.31
CA SER A 32 -2.78 -22.62 -2.72
C SER A 32 -1.36 -22.86 -2.19
N LEU A 33 -0.32 -22.40 -2.88
CA LEU A 33 1.08 -22.71 -2.53
C LEU A 33 1.71 -21.66 -1.62
N CYS A 34 1.16 -20.45 -1.56
CA CYS A 34 1.70 -19.32 -0.81
C CYS A 34 0.66 -18.75 0.18
N PRO A 35 0.10 -19.54 1.11
CA PRO A 35 -1.02 -19.11 1.94
C PRO A 35 -0.68 -17.95 2.88
N GLU A 36 0.58 -17.79 3.26
CA GLU A 36 1.06 -16.73 4.17
C GLU A 36 1.64 -15.51 3.43
N ILE A 37 1.44 -15.43 2.11
CA ILE A 37 1.97 -14.30 1.32
C ILE A 37 1.37 -12.98 1.83
N LYS A 38 2.21 -11.95 1.93
CA LYS A 38 1.84 -10.60 2.35
C LYS A 38 2.07 -9.66 1.19
N TRP A 39 0.98 -9.19 0.59
CA TRP A 39 1.07 -8.26 -0.53
C TRP A 39 1.15 -6.82 -0.05
N HIS A 40 2.17 -6.14 -0.52
CA HIS A 40 2.37 -4.70 -0.36
C HIS A 40 2.07 -4.02 -1.69
N PHE A 41 1.28 -2.94 -1.65
CA PHE A 41 1.14 -2.06 -2.80
C PHE A 41 2.10 -0.87 -2.65
N ILE A 42 3.07 -0.79 -3.56
CA ILE A 42 4.18 0.17 -3.52
C ILE A 42 4.17 1.17 -4.69
N GLY A 43 3.19 1.06 -5.59
CA GLY A 43 2.99 2.02 -6.68
C GLY A 43 2.04 3.16 -6.31
N HIS A 44 1.96 4.16 -7.17
CA HIS A 44 1.03 5.28 -6.97
C HIS A 44 -0.44 4.82 -7.10
N LEU A 45 -1.24 5.04 -6.04
CA LEU A 45 -2.63 4.58 -5.98
C LEU A 45 -3.61 5.65 -6.45
N GLN A 46 -4.09 5.51 -7.69
CA GLN A 46 -5.17 6.35 -8.18
C GLN A 46 -6.50 6.04 -7.46
N LYS A 47 -7.26 7.10 -7.13
CA LYS A 47 -8.54 7.01 -6.39
C LYS A 47 -9.54 5.99 -6.97
N GLN A 48 -9.61 5.86 -8.29
CA GLN A 48 -10.49 4.91 -8.99
C GLN A 48 -10.09 3.44 -8.77
N ASN A 49 -8.81 3.17 -8.52
CA ASN A 49 -8.28 1.83 -8.32
C ASN A 49 -8.33 1.37 -6.85
N VAL A 50 -8.72 2.24 -5.91
CA VAL A 50 -8.78 1.89 -4.47
C VAL A 50 -9.66 0.67 -4.25
N ASN A 51 -10.88 0.65 -4.78
CA ASN A 51 -11.80 -0.49 -4.58
C ASN A 51 -11.22 -1.80 -5.16
N LYS A 52 -10.51 -1.70 -6.28
CA LYS A 52 -9.86 -2.83 -6.93
C LYS A 52 -8.69 -3.36 -6.09
N LEU A 53 -7.91 -2.46 -5.50
CA LEU A 53 -6.86 -2.82 -4.56
C LEU A 53 -7.45 -3.50 -3.31
N MET A 54 -8.56 -3.01 -2.75
CA MET A 54 -9.17 -3.63 -1.58
C MET A 54 -9.64 -5.07 -1.85
N ALA A 55 -9.93 -5.43 -3.11
CA ALA A 55 -10.31 -6.79 -3.51
C ALA A 55 -9.14 -7.78 -3.56
N VAL A 56 -7.88 -7.32 -3.43
CA VAL A 56 -6.69 -8.17 -3.43
C VAL A 56 -6.71 -9.13 -2.22
N PRO A 57 -6.66 -10.46 -2.45
CA PRO A 57 -6.46 -11.44 -1.38
C PRO A 57 -5.12 -11.21 -0.70
N ASN A 58 -5.06 -11.37 0.62
CA ASN A 58 -3.85 -11.19 1.43
C ASN A 58 -3.16 -9.83 1.22
N LEU A 59 -3.92 -8.77 0.88
CA LEU A 59 -3.41 -7.41 0.94
C LEU A 59 -3.04 -7.09 2.38
N PHE A 60 -1.76 -6.82 2.60
CA PHE A 60 -1.19 -6.59 3.92
C PHE A 60 -0.87 -5.11 4.17
N MET A 61 -0.38 -4.39 3.15
CA MET A 61 0.07 -3.02 3.32
C MET A 61 -0.15 -2.17 2.05
N LEU A 62 -0.48 -0.89 2.26
CA LEU A 62 -0.43 0.16 1.24
C LEU A 62 0.64 1.18 1.65
N GLU A 63 1.73 1.29 0.89
CA GLU A 63 2.87 2.12 1.29
C GLU A 63 2.82 3.56 0.77
N THR A 64 1.87 3.84 -0.12
CA THR A 64 1.90 5.02 -1.00
C THR A 64 0.78 6.02 -0.71
N VAL A 65 0.33 6.11 0.54
CA VAL A 65 -0.68 7.11 0.90
C VAL A 65 -0.04 8.50 0.85
N ASP A 66 -0.53 9.36 -0.04
CA ASP A 66 0.07 10.67 -0.31
C ASP A 66 -0.87 11.86 -0.05
N SER A 67 -2.11 11.60 0.37
CA SER A 67 -3.10 12.65 0.60
C SER A 67 -4.20 12.23 1.56
N VAL A 68 -4.77 13.22 2.27
CA VAL A 68 -5.94 13.03 3.14
C VAL A 68 -7.12 12.41 2.37
N LYS A 69 -7.37 12.89 1.14
CA LYS A 69 -8.44 12.36 0.28
C LYS A 69 -8.26 10.88 -0.06
N LEU A 70 -7.02 10.44 -0.27
CA LEU A 70 -6.70 9.04 -0.51
C LEU A 70 -6.89 8.22 0.77
N ALA A 71 -6.37 8.69 1.91
CA ALA A 71 -6.55 8.05 3.21
C ALA A 71 -8.03 7.82 3.54
N ASP A 72 -8.89 8.84 3.39
CA ASP A 72 -10.33 8.73 3.62
C ASP A 72 -11.01 7.70 2.71
N LYS A 73 -10.59 7.68 1.44
CA LYS A 73 -11.15 6.75 0.45
C LYS A 73 -10.74 5.32 0.76
N VAL A 74 -9.47 5.08 1.11
CA VAL A 74 -8.97 3.75 1.50
C VAL A 74 -9.65 3.29 2.78
N ASN A 75 -9.72 4.14 3.81
CA ASN A 75 -10.42 3.85 5.07
C ASN A 75 -11.88 3.41 4.83
N SER A 76 -12.61 4.19 4.05
CA SER A 76 -14.03 3.91 3.75
C SER A 76 -14.19 2.63 2.91
N SER A 77 -13.29 2.38 1.96
CA SER A 77 -13.35 1.18 1.12
C SER A 77 -12.92 -0.08 1.89
N TRP A 78 -11.96 0.01 2.82
CA TRP A 78 -11.57 -1.09 3.68
C TRP A 78 -12.67 -1.45 4.68
N GLN A 79 -13.36 -0.44 5.24
CA GLN A 79 -14.55 -0.67 6.07
C GLN A 79 -15.61 -1.48 5.31
N LYS A 80 -15.89 -1.13 4.05
CA LYS A 80 -16.86 -1.83 3.20
C LYS A 80 -16.45 -3.25 2.85
N LYS A 81 -15.15 -3.54 2.80
CA LYS A 81 -14.62 -4.91 2.63
C LYS A 81 -14.99 -5.81 3.81
N GLY A 82 -15.21 -5.23 5.01
CA GLY A 82 -15.57 -5.97 6.21
C GLY A 82 -14.42 -6.77 6.83
N SER A 83 -13.17 -6.35 6.57
CA SER A 83 -12.00 -6.96 7.22
C SER A 83 -12.01 -6.68 8.72
N PRO A 84 -11.78 -7.68 9.59
CA PRO A 84 -11.68 -7.46 11.03
C PRO A 84 -10.37 -6.74 11.41
N GLU A 85 -9.32 -6.88 10.60
CA GLU A 85 -8.03 -6.22 10.81
C GLU A 85 -7.99 -4.86 10.10
N ARG A 86 -7.27 -3.90 10.69
CA ARG A 86 -6.94 -2.61 10.06
C ARG A 86 -5.94 -2.82 8.93
N LEU A 87 -6.09 -2.07 7.84
CA LEU A 87 -5.09 -2.08 6.77
C LEU A 87 -3.87 -1.27 7.20
N LYS A 88 -2.68 -1.86 7.14
CA LYS A 88 -1.44 -1.13 7.41
C LYS A 88 -1.16 -0.15 6.28
N VAL A 89 -0.82 1.08 6.66
CA VAL A 89 -0.50 2.15 5.71
C VAL A 89 0.79 2.85 6.09
N MET A 90 1.56 3.20 5.05
CA MET A 90 2.66 4.15 5.16
C MET A 90 2.32 5.41 4.37
N VAL A 91 2.91 6.53 4.79
CA VAL A 91 2.76 7.83 4.13
C VAL A 91 3.96 8.07 3.21
N GLN A 92 3.72 8.30 1.92
CA GLN A 92 4.78 8.53 0.95
C GLN A 92 5.18 10.00 0.89
N ILE A 93 6.44 10.29 1.20
CA ILE A 93 7.00 11.64 1.20
C ILE A 93 7.87 11.84 -0.04
N ASN A 94 7.65 12.93 -0.76
CA ASN A 94 8.56 13.39 -1.80
C ASN A 94 9.73 14.15 -1.13
N THR A 95 10.83 13.45 -0.89
CA THR A 95 12.02 14.02 -0.23
C THR A 95 12.97 14.73 -1.20
N SER A 96 12.85 14.52 -2.52
CA SER A 96 13.73 15.16 -3.50
C SER A 96 13.21 16.50 -4.02
N GLY A 97 11.93 16.81 -3.83
CA GLY A 97 11.32 18.06 -4.30
C GLY A 97 11.08 18.12 -5.81
N GLU A 98 11.36 17.04 -6.54
CA GLU A 98 11.07 16.94 -7.97
C GLU A 98 9.56 16.77 -8.20
N GLU A 99 8.93 17.63 -9.00
CA GLU A 99 7.49 17.56 -9.30
C GLU A 99 7.07 16.26 -9.99
N SER A 100 8.00 15.58 -10.68
CA SER A 100 7.76 14.30 -11.34
C SER A 100 7.64 13.13 -10.37
N LYS A 101 7.97 13.29 -9.08
CA LYS A 101 7.89 12.23 -8.08
C LYS A 101 6.62 12.31 -7.25
N HIS A 102 6.07 11.15 -6.94
CA HIS A 102 4.90 11.00 -6.09
C HIS A 102 5.25 11.19 -4.61
N GLY A 103 4.21 11.50 -3.83
CA GLY A 103 4.31 11.80 -2.41
C GLY A 103 4.03 13.27 -2.11
N LEU A 104 3.72 13.52 -0.84
CA LEU A 104 3.49 14.86 -0.31
C LEU A 104 4.82 15.51 0.11
N PRO A 105 4.91 16.84 0.14
CA PRO A 105 6.10 17.51 0.68
C PRO A 105 6.27 17.18 2.18
N PRO A 106 7.51 17.17 2.70
CA PRO A 106 7.78 16.89 4.11
C PRO A 106 6.95 17.74 5.09
N SER A 107 6.68 19.01 4.74
CA SER A 107 5.87 19.94 5.53
C SER A 107 4.42 19.50 5.76
N GLU A 108 3.87 18.65 4.91
CA GLU A 108 2.48 18.16 5.03
C GLU A 108 2.38 16.82 5.79
N THR A 109 3.52 16.19 6.11
CA THR A 109 3.57 14.83 6.68
C THR A 109 2.85 14.72 8.02
N ILE A 110 3.04 15.70 8.91
CA ILE A 110 2.43 15.68 10.25
C ILE A 110 0.91 15.69 10.12
N ALA A 111 0.36 16.59 9.29
CA ALA A 111 -1.08 16.77 9.14
C ALA A 111 -1.79 15.50 8.63
N ILE A 112 -1.20 14.78 7.67
CA ILE A 112 -1.81 13.54 7.17
C ILE A 112 -1.71 12.40 8.18
N VAL A 113 -0.61 12.29 8.93
CA VAL A 113 -0.47 11.24 9.98
C VAL A 113 -1.47 11.47 11.10
N GLU A 114 -1.62 12.72 11.56
CA GLU A 114 -2.64 13.10 12.53
C GLU A 114 -4.04 12.77 12.03
N HIS A 115 -4.33 13.06 10.75
CA HIS A 115 -5.60 12.71 10.13
C HIS A 115 -5.85 11.19 10.10
N ILE A 116 -4.88 10.39 9.68
CA ILE A 116 -5.00 8.91 9.65
C ILE A 116 -5.31 8.39 11.07
N ASN A 117 -4.56 8.84 12.07
CA ASN A 117 -4.73 8.39 13.45
C ASN A 117 -6.09 8.81 14.05
N ALA A 118 -6.54 10.03 13.76
CA ALA A 118 -7.76 10.57 14.36
C ALA A 118 -9.05 10.19 13.60
N LYS A 119 -8.99 9.99 12.28
CA LYS A 119 -10.16 9.89 11.40
C LYS A 119 -10.24 8.60 10.57
N CYS A 120 -9.21 7.77 10.54
CA CYS A 120 -9.19 6.54 9.75
C CYS A 120 -9.13 5.28 10.64
N PRO A 121 -10.22 4.91 11.34
CA PRO A 121 -10.20 3.79 12.29
C PRO A 121 -9.92 2.42 11.64
N ASN A 122 -10.11 2.29 10.32
CA ASN A 122 -9.88 1.06 9.59
C ASN A 122 -8.46 0.96 9.01
N LEU A 123 -7.63 1.99 9.20
CA LEU A 123 -6.23 2.03 8.76
C LEU A 123 -5.31 2.06 9.97
N GLU A 124 -4.18 1.37 9.92
CA GLU A 124 -3.11 1.41 10.92
C GLU A 124 -1.90 2.12 10.32
N PHE A 125 -1.54 3.29 10.83
CA PHE A 125 -0.31 3.97 10.43
C PHE A 125 0.90 3.22 11.00
N VAL A 126 1.81 2.79 10.12
CA VAL A 126 2.99 1.97 10.52
C VAL A 126 4.34 2.57 10.13
N GLY A 127 4.37 3.67 9.37
CA GLY A 127 5.64 4.29 8.99
C GLY A 127 5.56 5.25 7.81
N LEU A 128 6.74 5.67 7.34
CA LEU A 128 6.93 6.60 6.24
C LEU A 128 7.63 5.88 5.08
N MET A 129 7.24 6.20 3.85
CA MET A 129 7.86 5.69 2.63
C MET A 129 8.44 6.86 1.84
N THR A 130 9.56 6.66 1.15
CA THR A 130 10.05 7.61 0.16
C THR A 130 10.75 6.88 -0.96
N ILE A 131 10.74 7.46 -2.16
CA ILE A 131 11.58 7.01 -3.27
C ILE A 131 12.70 8.04 -3.38
N GLY A 132 13.92 7.61 -3.06
CA GLY A 132 15.10 8.47 -3.05
C GLY A 132 15.41 9.10 -4.41
N SER A 133 16.34 10.05 -4.42
CA SER A 133 16.98 10.53 -5.64
C SER A 133 18.11 9.58 -6.04
N PHE A 134 18.17 9.27 -7.32
CA PHE A 134 19.29 8.51 -7.88
C PHE A 134 20.59 9.29 -7.66
N GLY A 135 21.63 8.63 -7.15
CA GLY A 135 22.95 9.24 -6.93
C GLY A 135 23.16 9.92 -5.57
N HIS A 136 22.26 9.71 -4.61
CA HIS A 136 22.35 10.22 -3.24
C HIS A 136 22.20 9.10 -2.20
N ASP A 137 22.99 8.04 -2.37
CA ASP A 137 23.18 6.97 -1.36
C ASP A 137 24.24 7.37 -0.31
#